data_AF-A0A968R4U4-F1
#
_entry.id   AF-A0A968R4U4-F1
#
_cell.length_a   1.000
_cell.length_b   1.000
_cell.length_c   1.000
_cell.angle_alpha   90.00
_cell.angle_beta   90.00
_cell.angle_gamma   90.00
#
_symmetry.space_group_name_H-M   'P 1'
#
loop_
_entity.id
_entity.type
_entity.pdbx_description
1 polymer ?
#
loop_
_entity_poly.entity_id
_entity_poly.type
_entity_poly.pdbx_seq_one_letter_code
_entity_poly.pdbx_strand_id
1 'polypeptide(L)'
;MLIGGLIGVLFGLVVPLLRKHSLPWWPWAICAVLVVLALVAPKALNPIYHAWMKFGILLNKIETPIILGIVFYLIVWPMGVIKNLFGEDAMRRKLNPKMDTYRVPSKPRTKVSMERPF
;
A
#
# COMPACT_ATOMS: atom_id res chain seq x y z
N MET A 1 -12.53 -21.22 -8.38
CA MET A 1 -13.81 -21.34 -9.11
C MET A 1 -14.82 -20.26 -8.73
N LEU A 2 -15.08 -19.99 -7.44
CA LEU A 2 -16.10 -19.00 -7.01
C LEU A 2 -15.83 -17.55 -7.47
N ILE A 3 -14.57 -17.10 -7.44
CA ILE A 3 -14.19 -15.72 -7.82
C ILE A 3 -14.30 -15.49 -9.34
N GLY A 4 -14.05 -16.51 -10.17
CA GLY A 4 -14.14 -16.42 -11.62
C GLY A 4 -15.58 -16.30 -12.13
N GLY A 5 -16.52 -17.02 -11.49
CA GLY A 5 -17.95 -16.88 -11.78
C GLY A 5 -18.50 -15.50 -11.39
N LEU A 6 -18.03 -14.94 -10.26
CA LEU A 6 -18.48 -13.64 -9.78
C LEU A 6 -18.12 -12.49 -10.74
N ILE A 7 -16.92 -12.49 -11.31
CA ILE A 7 -16.45 -11.46 -12.24
C ILE A 7 -17.24 -11.53 -13.57
N GLY A 8 -17.53 -12.73 -14.06
CA GLY A 8 -18.33 -12.93 -15.28
C GLY A 8 -19.78 -12.47 -15.13
N VAL A 9 -20.41 -12.75 -13.99
CA VAL A 9 -21.79 -12.32 -13.70
C VAL A 9 -21.85 -10.80 -13.48
N LEU A 10 -20.87 -10.21 -12.79
CA LEU A 10 -20.85 -8.78 -12.51
C LEU A 10 -20.63 -7.96 -13.79
N PHE A 11 -19.66 -8.31 -14.64
CA PHE A 11 -19.44 -7.57 -15.91
C PHE A 11 -20.47 -7.90 -17.00
N GLY A 12 -21.00 -9.13 -17.03
CA GLY A 12 -21.97 -9.58 -18.04
C GLY A 12 -23.40 -9.12 -17.78
N LEU A 13 -23.80 -8.90 -16.51
CA LEU A 13 -25.18 -8.60 -16.14
C LEU A 13 -25.37 -7.19 -15.56
N VAL A 14 -24.41 -6.67 -14.79
CA VAL A 14 -24.56 -5.39 -14.08
C VAL A 14 -24.26 -4.18 -14.98
N VAL A 15 -23.25 -4.27 -15.84
CA VAL A 15 -22.87 -3.21 -16.78
C VAL A 15 -23.94 -2.90 -17.85
N PRO A 16 -24.56 -3.89 -18.53
CA PRO A 16 -25.62 -3.60 -19.50
C PRO A 16 -26.91 -3.11 -18.84
N LEU A 17 -27.21 -3.52 -17.61
CA LEU A 17 -28.42 -3.10 -16.90
C LEU A 17 -28.33 -1.65 -16.39
N LEU A 18 -27.13 -1.18 -16.03
CA LEU A 18 -26.88 0.21 -15.60
C LEU A 18 -26.89 1.24 -16.75
N ARG A 19 -26.70 0.83 -18.00
CA ARG A 19 -26.47 1.78 -19.13
C ARG A 19 -27.56 1.88 -20.19
N LYS A 20 -28.67 1.13 -20.10
CA LYS A 20 -29.85 1.23 -21.00
C LYS A 20 -29.51 1.46 -22.49
N HIS A 21 -28.47 0.78 -23.00
CA HIS A 21 -28.14 0.83 -24.43
C HIS A 21 -27.74 -0.57 -24.93
N SER A 22 -27.90 -0.80 -26.24
CA SER A 22 -28.03 -2.12 -26.85
C SER A 22 -26.93 -3.07 -26.41
N LEU A 23 -27.29 -4.31 -26.05
CA LEU A 23 -26.36 -5.38 -25.71
C LEU A 23 -25.29 -5.50 -26.81
N PRO A 24 -24.05 -5.04 -26.58
CA PRO A 24 -22.97 -5.28 -27.51
C PRO A 24 -22.70 -6.78 -27.47
N TRP A 25 -22.68 -7.46 -28.62
CA TRP A 25 -22.38 -8.90 -28.69
C TRP A 25 -20.91 -9.18 -28.37
N TRP A 26 -20.02 -8.23 -28.71
CA TRP A 26 -18.56 -8.38 -28.62
C TRP A 26 -18.01 -8.85 -27.25
N PRO A 27 -18.48 -8.31 -26.10
CA PRO A 27 -18.10 -8.78 -24.77
C PRO A 27 -18.41 -10.27 -24.52
N TRP A 28 -19.52 -10.78 -25.05
CA TRP A 28 -19.91 -12.19 -24.92
C TRP A 28 -18.98 -13.11 -25.71
N ALA A 29 -18.59 -12.70 -26.92
CA ALA A 29 -17.63 -13.45 -27.74
C ALA A 29 -16.25 -13.53 -27.06
N ILE A 30 -15.77 -12.41 -26.51
CA ILE A 30 -14.49 -12.36 -25.78
C ILE A 30 -14.53 -13.25 -24.54
N CYS A 31 -15.64 -13.24 -23.79
CA CYS A 31 -15.82 -14.06 -22.60
C CYS A 31 -15.91 -15.56 -22.94
N ALA A 32 -16.65 -15.93 -23.98
CA ALA A 32 -16.76 -17.31 -24.44
C ALA A 32 -15.40 -17.86 -24.91
N VAL A 33 -14.65 -17.08 -25.68
CA VAL A 33 -13.29 -17.47 -26.12
C VAL A 33 -12.36 -17.66 -24.91
N LEU A 34 -12.39 -16.74 -23.94
CA LEU A 34 -11.61 -16.85 -22.70
C LEU A 34 -11.96 -18.10 -21.87
N VAL A 35 -13.25 -18.41 -21.72
CA VAL A 35 -13.73 -19.59 -20.97
C VAL A 35 -13.35 -20.88 -21.69
N VAL A 36 -13.49 -20.94 -23.01
CA VAL A 36 -13.08 -22.10 -23.82
C VAL A 36 -11.57 -22.30 -23.73
N LEU A 37 -10.77 -21.22 -23.81
CA LEU A 37 -9.32 -21.27 -23.62
C LEU A 37 -8.93 -21.76 -22.21
N ALA A 38 -9.66 -21.32 -21.18
CA ALA A 38 -9.44 -21.74 -19.80
C ALA A 38 -9.78 -23.22 -19.56
N LEU A 39 -10.77 -23.78 -20.27
CA LEU A 39 -11.21 -25.18 -20.16
C LEU A 39 -10.37 -26.15 -20.98
N VAL A 40 -9.98 -25.77 -22.20
CA VAL A 40 -9.33 -26.68 -23.16
C VAL A 40 -7.82 -26.80 -22.92
N ALA A 41 -7.16 -25.73 -22.46
CA ALA A 41 -5.71 -25.74 -22.30
C ALA A 41 -5.23 -24.92 -21.09
N PRO A 42 -5.36 -25.42 -19.85
CA PRO A 42 -4.83 -24.75 -18.66
C PRO A 42 -3.30 -24.52 -18.73
N LYS A 43 -2.57 -25.37 -19.47
CA LYS A 43 -1.12 -25.22 -19.70
C LYS A 43 -0.76 -24.08 -20.65
N ALA A 44 -1.64 -23.69 -21.57
CA ALA A 44 -1.41 -22.53 -22.45
C ALA A 44 -1.61 -21.20 -21.72
N LEU A 45 -2.31 -21.21 -20.58
CA LEU A 45 -2.46 -20.07 -19.69
C LEU A 45 -1.24 -19.84 -18.78
N ASN A 46 -0.32 -20.80 -18.63
CA ASN A 46 0.88 -20.59 -17.80
C ASN A 46 1.76 -19.39 -18.26
N PRO A 47 2.09 -19.21 -19.55
CA PRO A 47 2.87 -18.04 -19.98
C PRO A 47 2.11 -16.72 -19.77
N ILE A 48 0.78 -16.68 -20.00
CA ILE A 48 -0.03 -15.48 -19.78
C ILE A 48 -0.12 -15.15 -18.29
N TYR A 49 -0.29 -16.17 -17.44
CA TYR A 49 -0.31 -16.05 -15.99
C TYR A 49 1.05 -15.55 -15.47
N HIS A 50 2.16 -16.07 -15.98
CA HIS A 50 3.49 -15.60 -15.60
C HIS A 50 3.76 -14.16 -16.05
N ALA A 51 3.34 -13.77 -17.26
CA ALA A 51 3.44 -12.39 -17.72
C ALA A 51 2.59 -11.45 -16.87
N TRP A 52 1.34 -11.85 -16.57
CA TRP A 52 0.43 -11.10 -15.71
C TRP A 52 0.95 -11.00 -14.27
N MET A 53 1.55 -12.07 -13.75
CA MET A 53 2.15 -12.08 -12.42
C MET A 53 3.38 -11.17 -12.35
N LYS A 54 4.24 -11.20 -13.38
CA LYS A 54 5.37 -10.24 -13.49
C LYS A 54 4.88 -8.80 -13.51
N PHE A 55 3.79 -8.53 -14.24
CA PHE A 55 3.15 -7.22 -14.24
C PHE A 55 2.60 -6.85 -12.85
N GLY A 56 1.93 -7.78 -12.17
CA GLY A 56 1.44 -7.57 -10.80
C GLY A 56 2.56 -7.29 -9.79
N ILE A 57 3.69 -7.98 -9.90
CA ILE A 57 4.88 -7.72 -9.06
C ILE A 57 5.47 -6.34 -9.35
N LEU A 58 5.55 -5.96 -10.63
CA LEU A 58 6.04 -4.63 -11.03
C LEU A 58 5.12 -3.52 -10.51
N LEU A 59 3.80 -3.73 -10.60
CA LEU A 59 2.80 -2.83 -10.06
C LEU A 59 2.94 -2.72 -8.55
N ASN A 60 3.08 -3.84 -7.83
CA ASN A 60 3.27 -3.84 -6.38
C ASN A 60 4.54 -3.06 -5.95
N LYS A 61 5.62 -3.17 -6.71
CA LYS A 61 6.87 -2.41 -6.49
C LYS A 61 6.66 -0.90 -6.64
N ILE A 62 5.66 -0.46 -7.41
CA ILE A 62 5.30 0.95 -7.60
C ILE A 62 4.27 1.39 -6.56
N GLU A 63 3.26 0.57 -6.26
CA GLU A 63 2.23 0.85 -5.25
C GLU A 63 2.84 1.05 -3.85
N THR A 64 3.77 0.19 -3.45
CA THR A 64 4.40 0.25 -2.13
C THR A 64 5.06 1.61 -1.83
N PRO A 65 5.96 2.15 -2.67
CA PRO A 65 6.53 3.48 -2.45
C PRO A 65 5.53 4.61 -2.66
N ILE A 66 4.49 4.45 -3.49
CA ILE A 66 3.43 5.47 -3.63
C ILE A 66 2.67 5.63 -2.32
N ILE A 67 2.18 4.52 -1.73
CA ILE A 67 1.46 4.55 -0.46
C ILE A 67 2.35 5.12 0.65
N LEU A 68 3.61 4.66 0.72
CA LEU A 68 4.55 5.16 1.72
C LEU A 68 4.85 6.65 1.53
N GLY A 69 4.99 7.11 0.29
CA GLY A 69 5.18 8.52 -0.04
C GLY A 69 3.99 9.37 0.37
N ILE A 70 2.77 8.92 0.08
CA ILE A 70 1.53 9.60 0.51
C ILE A 70 1.48 9.70 2.04
N VAL A 71 1.70 8.58 2.75
CA VAL A 71 1.71 8.56 4.21
C VAL A 71 2.79 9.50 4.77
N PHE A 72 3.98 9.51 4.18
CA PHE A 72 5.06 10.39 4.60
C PHE A 72 4.68 11.87 4.42
N TYR A 73 4.17 12.25 3.25
CA TYR A 73 3.82 13.64 2.97
C TYR A 73 2.56 14.13 3.68
N LEU A 74 1.61 13.25 4.00
CA LEU A 74 0.36 13.63 4.68
C LEU A 74 0.43 13.53 6.20
N ILE A 75 1.31 12.70 6.76
CA ILE A 75 1.36 12.46 8.21
C ILE A 75 2.71 12.91 8.76
N VAL A 76 3.81 12.30 8.28
CA VAL A 76 5.14 12.48 8.89
C VAL A 76 5.68 13.89 8.65
N TRP A 77 5.61 14.37 7.40
CA TRP A 77 6.08 15.69 7.01
C TRP A 77 5.32 16.82 7.73
N PRO A 78 3.97 16.87 7.75
CA PRO A 78 3.25 17.93 8.44
C PRO A 78 3.42 17.83 9.96
N MET A 79 3.58 16.65 10.56
CA MET A 79 3.95 16.56 11.98
C MET A 79 5.27 17.30 12.26
N GLY A 80 6.27 17.15 11.39
CA GLY A 80 7.53 17.88 11.51
C GLY A 80 7.37 19.39 11.38
N VAL A 81 6.56 19.85 10.43
CA VAL A 81 6.24 21.28 10.23
C VAL A 81 5.50 21.85 11.44
N ILE A 82 4.48 21.14 11.93
CA ILE A 82 3.69 21.51 13.11
C ILE A 82 4.62 21.64 14.32
N LYS A 83 5.43 20.62 14.59
CA LYS A 83 6.38 20.63 15.71
C LYS A 83 7.41 21.77 15.61
N ASN A 84 7.87 22.09 14.40
CA ASN A 84 8.76 23.23 14.18
C ASN A 84 8.04 24.57 14.45
N LEU A 85 6.77 24.69 14.09
CA LEU A 85 5.96 25.89 14.34
C LEU A 85 5.66 26.08 15.83
N PHE A 86 5.40 25.00 16.57
CA PHE A 86 5.23 25.03 18.03
C PHE A 86 6.56 25.21 18.79
N GLY A 87 7.70 25.24 18.09
CA GLY A 87 9.01 25.48 18.69
C GLY A 87 9.57 24.31 19.51
N GLU A 88 8.90 23.15 19.49
CA GLU A 88 9.34 21.96 20.21
C GLU A 88 10.44 21.24 19.44
N ASP A 89 11.70 21.55 19.74
CA ASP A 89 12.82 20.79 19.22
C ASP A 89 13.05 19.55 20.10
N ALA A 90 12.37 18.44 19.81
CA ALA A 90 12.54 17.21 20.60
C ALA A 90 13.98 16.65 20.60
N MET A 91 14.82 17.08 19.64
CA MET A 91 16.23 16.69 19.60
C MET A 91 17.17 17.79 20.10
N ARG A 92 16.65 18.95 20.53
CA ARG A 92 17.44 20.10 21.02
C ARG A 92 18.66 20.39 20.12
N ARG A 93 18.44 20.38 18.80
CA ARG A 93 19.46 20.52 17.76
C ARG A 93 20.01 21.94 17.67
N LYS A 94 19.29 22.94 18.18
CA LYS A 94 19.79 24.32 18.25
C LYS A 94 20.99 24.40 19.21
N LEU A 95 22.16 24.74 18.68
CA LEU A 95 23.34 25.08 19.48
C LEU A 95 23.09 26.39 20.24
N ASN A 96 23.12 26.32 21.57
CA ASN A 96 23.09 27.47 22.45
C ASN A 96 24.53 27.86 22.87
N PRO A 97 25.10 28.95 22.32
CA PRO A 97 26.46 29.38 22.64
C PRO A 97 26.64 29.88 24.08
N LYS A 98 25.55 30.05 24.86
CA LYS A 98 25.59 30.44 26.27
C LYS A 98 25.59 29.24 27.23
N MET A 99 25.52 28.00 26.74
CA MET A 99 25.60 26.81 27.60
C MET A 99 27.03 26.31 27.70
N ASP A 100 27.50 26.09 28.92
CA ASP A 100 28.85 25.56 29.18
C ASP A 100 29.02 24.11 28.69
N THR A 101 27.94 23.33 28.62
CA THR A 101 27.97 21.92 28.21
C THR A 101 26.58 21.41 27.78
N TYR A 102 26.52 20.64 26.69
CA TYR A 102 25.29 19.99 26.18
C TYR A 102 25.01 18.61 26.82
N ARG A 103 25.86 18.13 27.73
CA ARG A 103 25.69 16.84 28.39
C ARG A 103 24.46 16.87 29.29
N VAL A 104 23.55 15.92 29.07
CA VAL A 104 22.45 15.65 29.98
C VAL A 104 22.96 14.68 31.05
N PRO A 105 22.97 15.06 32.34
CA PRO A 105 23.43 14.16 33.40
C PRO A 105 22.52 12.94 33.51
N SER A 106 23.10 11.75 33.56
CA SER A 106 22.35 10.52 33.79
C SER A 106 21.73 10.55 35.18
N LYS A 107 20.43 10.23 35.29
CA LYS A 107 19.78 10.07 36.60
C LYS A 107 20.49 8.95 37.38
N PRO A 108 20.84 9.16 38.66
CA PRO A 108 21.46 8.12 39.47
C PRO A 108 20.52 6.92 39.58
N ARG A 109 21.01 5.71 39.28
CA ARG A 109 20.21 4.49 39.38
C ARG A 109 19.97 4.15 40.84
N THR A 110 18.71 4.16 41.26
CA THR A 110 18.30 3.69 42.60
C THR A 110 18.47 2.18 42.70
N LYS A 111 18.82 1.66 43.89
CA LYS A 111 19.01 0.22 44.16
C LYS A 111 17.83 -0.65 43.68
N VAL A 112 16.61 -0.14 43.85
CA VAL A 112 15.35 -0.77 43.39
C VAL A 112 15.29 -0.93 41.86
N SER A 113 15.88 -0.01 41.09
CA SER A 113 15.97 -0.10 39.63
C SER A 113 16.93 -1.19 39.15
N MET A 114 17.85 -1.65 40.02
CA MET A 114 18.73 -2.78 39.72
C MET A 114 18.08 -4.13 40.08
N GLU A 115 17.16 -4.12 41.06
CA GLU A 115 16.42 -5.30 41.48
C GLU A 115 15.28 -5.66 40.51
N ARG A 116 14.72 -4.67 39.80
CA ARG A 116 13.71 -4.87 38.75
C ARG A 116 14.08 -4.11 37.48
N PRO A 117 14.87 -4.74 36.59
CA PRO A 117 15.37 -4.08 35.39
C PRO A 117 14.37 -3.97 34.23
N PHE A 118 13.16 -4.52 34.37
CA PHE A 118 12.08 -4.50 33.36
C PHE A 118 10.79 -3.95 33.95
#